data_AF-A0ABD7YF44-F1
#
_entry.id   AF-A0ABD7YF44-F1
#
_cell.length_a   1.000
_cell.length_b   1.000
_cell.length_c   1.000
_cell.angle_alpha   90.00
_cell.angle_beta   90.00
_cell.angle_gamma   90.00
#
_symmetry.space_group_name_H-M   'P 1'
#
loop_
_entity.id
_entity.type
_entity.pdbx_description
1 polymer ?
#
loop_
_entity_poly.entity_id
_entity_poly.type
_entity_poly.pdbx_seq_one_letter_code
_entity_poly.pdbx_strand_id
1 'polypeptide(L)' 'MIDEFMHWTLLRIDVTRNTAEDTAMLRRFGLFGPPALIFYGKEGRLAPDAQLVGFVSADTFLAHLRRWNR' A
#
# COMPACT_ATOMS: atom_id res chain seq x y z
N MET A 1 13.24 -10.88 10.39
CA MET A 1 12.71 -9.67 9.72
C MET A 1 13.02 -9.82 8.25
N ILE A 2 12.13 -9.45 7.33
CA ILE A 2 12.45 -9.49 5.90
C ILE A 2 13.19 -8.19 5.57
N ASP A 3 14.43 -8.28 5.08
CA ASP A 3 15.34 -7.15 4.89
C ASP A 3 14.75 -6.07 3.96
N GLU A 4 13.93 -6.48 2.99
CA GLU A 4 13.23 -5.58 2.08
C GLU A 4 12.37 -4.53 2.78
N PHE A 5 11.87 -4.81 4.00
CA PHE A 5 11.05 -3.86 4.76
C PHE A 5 11.84 -2.89 5.63
N MET A 6 13.16 -3.08 5.83
CA MET A 6 13.97 -2.22 6.70
C MET A 6 14.00 -0.75 6.28
N HIS A 7 13.70 -0.48 5.02
CA HIS A 7 13.70 0.86 4.43
C HIS A 7 12.29 1.46 4.34
N TRP A 8 11.27 0.78 4.87
CA TRP A 8 9.87 1.19 4.77
C TRP A 8 9.26 1.47 6.14
N THR A 9 8.48 2.54 6.21
CA THR A 9 7.51 2.72 7.30
C THR A 9 6.22 2.01 6.93
N LEU A 10 5.83 1.01 7.72
CA LEU A 10 4.61 0.24 7.50
C LEU A 10 3.44 0.86 8.25
N LEU A 11 2.39 1.23 7.51
CA LEU A 11 1.14 1.70 8.07
C LEU A 11 0.03 0.73 7.67
N ARG A 12 -0.81 0.37 8.63
CA ARG A 12 -2.02 -0.41 8.39
C ARG A 12 -3.22 0.43 8.80
N ILE A 13 -4.19 0.52 7.90
CA ILE A 13 -5.47 1.16 8.15
C ILE A 13 -6.51 0.05 8.13
N ASP A 14 -7.25 -0.08 9.22
CA ASP A 14 -8.32 -1.06 9.35
C ASP A 14 -9.66 -0.39 9.02
N VAL A 15 -10.26 -0.79 7.90
CA VAL A 15 -11.56 -0.30 7.40
C VAL A 15 -12.67 -1.32 7.59
N THR A 16 -12.49 -2.32 8.46
CA THR A 16 -13.45 -3.42 8.67
C THR A 16 -14.83 -2.92 9.11
N ARG A 17 -14.88 -1.76 9.80
CA ARG A 17 -16.12 -1.17 10.31
C ARG A 17 -16.96 -0.47 9.23
N ASN A 18 -16.37 -0.17 8.09
CA ASN A 18 -17.02 0.49 6.95
C ASN A 18 -17.79 1.76 7.34
N THR A 19 -17.17 2.62 8.16
CA THR A 19 -17.77 3.91 8.53
C THR A 19 -17.73 4.89 7.35
N ALA A 20 -18.33 6.08 7.53
CA ALA A 20 -18.25 7.14 6.52
C ALA A 20 -16.81 7.60 6.29
N GLU A 21 -16.00 7.64 7.35
CA GLU A 21 -14.57 7.98 7.31
C GLU A 21 -13.77 6.91 6.59
N ASP A 22 -14.05 5.63 6.85
CA ASP A 22 -13.43 4.51 6.12
C ASP A 22 -13.72 4.61 4.61
N THR A 23 -14.98 4.86 4.27
CA THR A 23 -15.43 5.05 2.88
C THR A 23 -14.74 6.25 2.23
N ALA A 24 -14.61 7.37 2.95
CA ALA A 24 -13.93 8.55 2.46
C ALA A 24 -12.43 8.29 2.23
N MET A 25 -11.78 7.53 3.12
CA MET A 25 -10.38 7.15 3.00
C MET A 25 -10.15 6.27 1.76
N LEU A 26 -11.00 5.26 1.53
CA LEU A 26 -10.93 4.41 0.33
C LEU A 26 -11.10 5.24 -0.94
N ARG A 27 -12.10 6.14 -0.99
CA ARG A 27 -12.33 7.04 -2.12
C ARG A 27 -11.15 7.96 -2.42
N ARG A 28 -10.45 8.45 -1.39
CA ARG A 28 -9.26 9.30 -1.55
C ARG A 28 -8.16 8.62 -2.37
N PHE A 29 -8.06 7.29 -2.30
CA PHE A 29 -7.10 6.49 -3.08
C PHE A 29 -7.74 5.81 -4.30
N GLY A 30 -8.98 6.13 -4.65
CA GLY A 30 -9.68 5.50 -5.77
C GLY A 30 -9.97 4.01 -5.55
N LEU A 31 -10.05 3.57 -4.30
CA LEU A 31 -10.30 2.18 -3.94
C LEU A 31 -11.80 1.94 -3.67
N PHE A 32 -12.29 0.79 -4.13
CA PHE A 32 -13.61 0.28 -3.74
C PHE A 32 -13.55 -0.52 -2.43
N GLY A 33 -12.39 -1.10 -2.11
CA GLY A 33 -12.16 -1.89 -0.91
C GLY A 33 -10.78 -2.55 -0.90
N PRO A 34 -10.43 -3.25 0.20
CA PRO A 34 -9.21 -4.05 0.30
C PRO A 34 -9.31 -5.37 -0.51
N PRO A 35 -8.18 -6.07 -0.76
CA PRO A 35 -6.81 -5.69 -0.39
C PRO A 35 -6.22 -4.63 -1.33
N ALA A 36 -5.55 -3.65 -0.74
CA ALA A 36 -4.79 -2.64 -1.45
C ALA A 36 -3.56 -2.25 -0.65
N LEU A 37 -2.43 -2.06 -1.32
CA LEU A 37 -1.18 -1.56 -0.75
C LEU A 37 -0.84 -0.22 -1.39
N ILE A 38 -0.73 0.79 -0.52
CA ILE A 38 -0.49 2.17 -0.92
C ILE A 38 0.95 2.56 -0.63
N PHE A 39 1.63 3.07 -1.65
CA PHE A 39 3.05 3.44 -1.58
C PHE A 39 3.26 4.94 -1.65
N TYR A 40 4.16 5.41 -0.78
CA TYR A 40 4.70 6.75 -0.77
C TYR A 40 6.22 6.67 -1.00
N GLY A 41 6.76 7.59 -1.80
CA GLY A 41 8.20 7.77 -1.95
C GLY A 41 8.83 8.47 -0.75
N LYS A 42 10.17 8.56 -0.73
CA LYS A 42 10.95 9.15 0.37
C LYS A 42 10.58 10.58 0.75
N GLU A 43 10.06 11.35 -0.21
CA GLU A 43 9.61 12.73 0.01
C GLU A 43 8.18 12.83 0.57
N GLY A 44 7.56 11.70 0.94
CA GLY A 44 6.16 11.66 1.41
C GLY A 44 5.14 11.88 0.29
N ARG A 45 5.56 11.79 -0.97
CA ARG A 45 4.68 11.89 -2.14
C ARG A 45 4.12 10.53 -2.51
N LEU A 46 2.84 10.48 -2.89
CA LEU A 46 2.23 9.27 -3.44
C LEU A 46 3.02 8.79 -4.67
N ALA A 47 3.16 7.48 -4.80
CA ALA A 47 3.77 6.83 -5.97
C ALA A 47 2.69 6.00 -6.72
N PRO A 48 1.86 6.63 -7.59
CA PRO A 48 0.72 5.95 -8.24
C PRO A 48 1.10 4.68 -9.01
N ASP A 49 2.27 4.67 -9.64
CA ASP A 49 2.75 3.51 -10.42
C ASP A 49 3.23 2.34 -9.54
N ALA A 50 3.36 2.56 -8.23
CA ALA A 50 3.76 1.56 -7.26
C ALA A 50 2.57 0.93 -6.52
N GLN A 51 1.34 1.43 -6.69
CA GLN A 51 0.17 0.91 -5.97
C GLN A 51 -0.13 -0.52 -6.40
N LEU A 52 -0.55 -1.36 -5.45
CA LEU A 52 -1.01 -2.72 -5.73
C LEU A 52 -2.45 -2.85 -5.28
N VAL A 53 -3.34 -3.27 -6.17
CA VAL A 53 -4.76 -3.49 -5.89
C VAL A 53 -5.08 -4.95 -6.19
N GLY A 54 -5.77 -5.60 -5.26
CA GLY A 54 -6.05 -7.03 -5.33
C GLY A 54 -4.92 -7.89 -4.74
N PHE A 55 -5.05 -9.19 -4.94
CA PHE A 55 -4.10 -10.16 -4.40
C PHE A 55 -2.80 -10.18 -5.24
N VAL A 56 -1.66 -10.27 -4.54
CA VAL A 56 -0.34 -10.50 -5.13
C VAL A 56 0.36 -11.63 -4.37
N SER A 57 1.08 -12.49 -5.09
CA SER A 57 1.90 -13.53 -4.45
C SER A 57 3.08 -12.91 -3.70
N ALA A 58 3.63 -13.65 -2.72
CA ALA A 58 4.78 -13.20 -1.95
C ALA A 58 5.99 -12.87 -2.86
N ASP A 59 6.29 -13.72 -3.84
CA ASP A 59 7.43 -13.49 -4.75
C ASP A 59 7.24 -12.23 -5.62
N THR A 60 6.03 -12.04 -6.14
CA THR A 60 5.68 -10.84 -6.92
C THR A 60 5.79 -9.58 -6.06
N PHE A 61 5.31 -9.66 -4.83
CA PHE A 61 5.35 -8.56 -3.88
C PHE A 61 6.80 -8.20 -3.49
N LEU A 62 7.65 -9.18 -3.20
CA LEU A 62 9.08 -8.94 -2.90
C LEU A 62 9.82 -8.33 -4.09
N ALA A 63 9.57 -8.82 -5.31
CA ALA A 63 10.14 -8.22 -6.52
C ALA A 63 9.69 -6.76 -6.70
N HIS A 64 8.43 -6.46 -6.38
CA HIS A 64 7.89 -5.10 -6.42
C HIS A 64 8.56 -4.18 -5.38
N LEU A 65 8.73 -4.64 -4.13
CA LEU A 65 9.43 -3.88 -3.09
C LEU A 65 10.86 -3.53 -3.53
N ARG A 66 11.60 -4.48 -4.09
CA ARG A 66 12.97 -4.25 -4.58
C ARG A 66 13.02 -3.22 -5.72
N ARG A 67 12.03 -3.24 -6.63
CA ARG A 67 11.91 -2.25 -7.71
C ARG A 67 11.69 -0.83 -7.19
N TRP A 68 11.00 -0.68 -6.05
CA TRP A 68 10.62 0.60 -5.48
C TRP A 68 11.46 1.04 -4.26
N ASN A 69 12.42 0.22 -3.82
CA ASN A 69 13.38 0.54 -2.76
C ASN A 69 14.47 1.52 -3.24
N ARG A 70 14.05 2.68 -3.75
CA ARG A 70 14.93 3.72 -4.32
C ARG A 70 14.99 4.94 -3.44
#